data_AF-A0A6I9RYY3-F1
#
_entry.id   AF-A0A6I9RYY3-F1
#
_cell.length_a   1.000
_cell.length_b   1.000
_cell.length_c   1.000
_cell.angle_alpha   90.00
_cell.angle_beta   90.00
_cell.angle_gamma   90.00
#
_symmetry.space_group_name_H-M   'P 1'
#
loop_
_entity.id
_entity.type
_entity.pdbx_description
1 polymer ?
#
loop_
_entity_poly.entity_id
_entity_poly.type
_entity_poly.pdbx_seq_one_letter_code
_entity_poly.pdbx_strand_id
1 'polypeptide(L)'
;MYRDRGVSGSKLEVGTLDRKRINDALDKNLEKSSPSTSRGLNGREKERLSVPSTSAGKQPDHHRNQRSAPLSNESETESEESDVSGSDGEDTSWISWFCNLRGNEFFCEVDDEYIQDDFNLCGLSSQVPYYDYALDLILDVESSHGDMFTEEQNELVESAAEMLYGLIHVRYILTSKGMAAMLEKYKNYDFGRCPRVYCCGQPCLPVGQSDIPRSSTVKIYCPKCEDIYYPRSKYQGNVDGAYFGTTFPHLFLMTYGHLKPQKPAQRYVPRVFGFKIHKP
;
A
#
# COMPACT_ATOMS: atom_id res chain seq x y z
N MET A 1 24.89 -45.96 -31.47
CA MET A 1 24.93 -45.09 -32.67
C MET A 1 24.59 -43.68 -32.21
N TYR A 2 25.57 -42.77 -32.26
CA TYR A 2 25.36 -41.34 -32.06
C TYR A 2 24.42 -40.78 -33.12
N ARG A 3 23.49 -39.90 -32.73
CA ARG A 3 23.02 -38.83 -33.60
C ARG A 3 22.66 -37.60 -32.80
N ASP A 4 23.65 -36.75 -32.75
CA ASP A 4 23.62 -35.33 -32.45
C ASP A 4 22.84 -34.58 -33.56
N ARG A 5 22.08 -33.54 -33.19
CA ARG A 5 21.67 -32.44 -34.07
C ARG A 5 21.19 -31.25 -33.22
N GLY A 6 22.03 -30.23 -33.19
CA GLY A 6 21.83 -28.98 -32.47
C GLY A 6 20.77 -28.04 -33.03
N VAL A 7 20.18 -27.33 -32.06
CA VAL A 7 19.83 -25.89 -31.93
C VAL A 7 19.90 -24.99 -33.18
N SER A 8 18.80 -24.27 -33.45
CA SER A 8 18.72 -22.81 -33.69
C SER A 8 17.23 -22.47 -33.94
N GLY A 9 16.57 -21.43 -33.44
CA GLY A 9 16.97 -20.23 -32.72
C GLY A 9 15.82 -19.21 -32.93
N SER A 10 14.86 -19.14 -32.01
CA SER A 10 13.80 -18.08 -31.94
C SER A 10 13.10 -18.12 -30.55
N LYS A 11 13.84 -18.50 -29.51
CA LYS A 11 13.30 -18.87 -28.18
C LYS A 11 13.49 -17.80 -27.10
N LEU A 12 14.27 -16.76 -27.40
CA LEU A 12 14.65 -15.70 -26.45
C LEU A 12 13.83 -14.42 -26.60
N GLU A 13 13.18 -14.20 -27.74
CA GLU A 13 12.54 -12.91 -28.06
C GLU A 13 11.11 -12.77 -27.52
N VAL A 14 10.39 -13.87 -27.26
CA VAL A 14 8.99 -13.81 -26.80
C VAL A 14 8.89 -13.67 -25.29
N GLY A 15 9.65 -14.46 -24.51
CA GLY A 15 9.74 -14.30 -23.06
C GLY A 15 10.36 -12.96 -22.63
N THR A 16 11.17 -12.34 -23.49
CA THR A 16 11.61 -10.95 -23.26
C THR A 16 10.53 -9.93 -23.52
N LEU A 17 9.51 -10.19 -24.34
CA LEU A 17 8.44 -9.21 -24.60
C LEU A 17 7.47 -9.08 -23.41
N ASP A 18 7.11 -10.19 -22.75
CA ASP A 18 6.26 -10.14 -21.55
C ASP A 18 7.04 -9.67 -20.31
N ARG A 19 8.31 -10.05 -20.17
CA ARG A 19 9.21 -9.48 -19.14
C ARG A 19 9.48 -7.99 -19.37
N LYS A 20 9.62 -7.57 -20.62
CA LYS A 20 9.75 -6.16 -20.98
C LYS A 20 8.47 -5.40 -20.67
N ARG A 21 7.28 -6.00 -20.81
CA ARG A 21 6.01 -5.37 -20.40
C ARG A 21 5.90 -5.17 -18.90
N ILE A 22 6.34 -6.13 -18.09
CA ILE A 22 6.39 -5.99 -16.62
C ILE A 22 7.35 -4.85 -16.24
N ASN A 23 8.53 -4.82 -16.84
CA ASN A 23 9.50 -3.73 -16.64
C ASN A 23 8.98 -2.38 -17.16
N ASP A 24 8.32 -2.34 -18.32
CA ASP A 24 7.72 -1.15 -18.92
C ASP A 24 6.51 -0.64 -18.07
N ALA A 25 5.78 -1.53 -17.39
CA ALA A 25 4.73 -1.18 -16.44
C ALA A 25 5.31 -0.61 -15.13
N LEU A 26 6.48 -1.10 -14.71
CA LEU A 26 7.28 -0.51 -13.63
C LEU A 26 7.66 0.94 -13.97
N ASP A 27 8.18 1.17 -15.19
CA ASP A 27 8.60 2.48 -15.68
C ASP A 27 7.43 3.45 -15.88
N LYS A 28 6.30 3.00 -16.45
CA LYS A 28 5.09 3.84 -16.59
C LYS A 28 4.49 4.27 -15.26
N ASN A 29 4.63 3.46 -14.21
CA ASN A 29 4.20 3.82 -12.86
C ASN A 29 5.14 4.85 -12.20
N LEU A 30 6.44 4.78 -12.51
CA LEU A 30 7.43 5.78 -12.09
C LEU A 30 7.17 7.13 -12.79
N GLU A 31 6.90 7.16 -14.10
CA GLU A 31 6.67 8.41 -14.84
C GLU A 31 5.36 9.13 -14.48
N LYS A 32 4.27 8.40 -14.20
CA LYS A 32 2.98 9.00 -13.76
C LYS A 32 3.04 9.65 -12.37
N SER A 33 4.16 9.51 -11.65
CA SER A 33 4.30 9.96 -10.26
C SER A 33 5.02 11.31 -10.08
N SER A 34 5.40 12.00 -11.16
CA SER A 34 6.07 13.32 -11.10
C SER A 34 5.11 14.50 -11.38
N PRO A 35 4.84 15.41 -10.42
CA PRO A 35 4.22 16.70 -10.71
C PRO A 35 5.30 17.73 -11.08
N SER A 36 5.51 17.99 -12.37
CA SER A 36 6.37 19.10 -12.81
C SER A 36 5.62 20.43 -12.66
N THR A 37 5.97 21.20 -11.63
CA THR A 37 5.67 22.63 -11.54
C THR A 37 6.60 23.42 -12.46
N SER A 38 6.05 24.16 -13.42
CA SER A 38 6.40 25.57 -13.69
C SER A 38 5.86 26.05 -15.04
N ARG A 39 5.02 27.09 -15.00
CA ARG A 39 5.04 28.18 -16.01
C ARG A 39 4.32 29.39 -15.43
N GLY A 40 5.11 30.41 -15.08
CA GLY A 40 4.66 31.70 -14.60
C GLY A 40 3.97 32.52 -15.70
N LEU A 41 2.90 33.20 -15.33
CA LEU A 41 2.19 34.15 -16.16
C LEU A 41 2.69 35.56 -15.86
N ASN A 42 3.23 36.23 -16.88
CA ASN A 42 3.41 37.67 -16.91
C ASN A 42 2.11 38.34 -17.33
N GLY A 43 1.63 39.31 -16.55
CA GLY A 43 0.52 40.19 -16.90
C GLY A 43 0.50 41.41 -15.99
N ARG A 44 1.13 42.51 -16.43
CA ARG A 44 1.06 43.83 -15.80
C ARG A 44 -0.23 44.52 -16.24
N GLU A 45 -1.03 44.99 -15.29
CA GLU A 45 -1.85 46.19 -15.48
C GLU A 45 -1.79 47.09 -14.24
N LYS A 46 -1.95 48.37 -14.50
CA LYS A 46 -1.56 49.55 -13.73
C LYS A 46 -2.82 50.37 -13.53
N GLU A 47 -3.07 50.88 -12.32
CA GLU A 47 -3.59 52.22 -12.01
C GLU A 47 -3.97 52.29 -10.51
N ARG A 48 -3.27 53.10 -9.69
CA ARG A 48 -3.46 54.52 -9.38
C ARG A 48 -4.59 54.76 -8.34
N LEU A 49 -4.22 55.17 -7.12
CA LEU A 49 -4.47 56.52 -6.55
C LEU A 49 -4.34 56.59 -5.00
N SER A 50 -3.68 57.68 -4.57
CA SER A 50 -3.86 58.50 -3.35
C SER A 50 -3.40 58.08 -1.93
N VAL A 51 -2.43 58.87 -1.46
CA VAL A 51 -1.86 59.21 -0.13
C VAL A 51 -2.88 59.91 0.82
N PRO A 52 -2.58 60.42 2.06
CA PRO A 52 -1.44 60.25 2.99
C PRO A 52 -1.74 60.22 4.53
N SER A 53 -0.73 59.76 5.30
CA SER A 53 -0.14 60.33 6.54
C SER A 53 -0.85 60.41 7.92
N THR A 54 0.06 60.47 8.92
CA THR A 54 -0.01 60.95 10.33
C THR A 54 -0.21 59.86 11.40
N SER A 55 0.46 59.82 12.55
CA SER A 55 1.63 60.53 13.11
C SER A 55 1.95 59.94 14.51
N ALA A 56 3.24 59.99 14.87
CA ALA A 56 3.80 60.23 16.22
C ALA A 56 3.64 59.19 17.36
N GLY A 57 4.75 58.93 18.08
CA GLY A 57 4.67 58.76 19.54
C GLY A 57 5.64 57.77 20.23
N LYS A 58 6.90 58.19 20.39
CA LYS A 58 7.79 58.03 21.58
C LYS A 58 7.95 56.66 22.31
N GLN A 59 9.21 56.23 22.30
CA GLN A 59 9.97 55.43 23.29
C GLN A 59 9.87 55.94 24.76
N PRO A 60 10.17 55.12 25.81
CA PRO A 60 11.56 54.83 26.23
C PRO A 60 11.88 53.40 26.72
N ASP A 61 13.18 53.12 26.74
CA ASP A 61 13.90 51.87 27.04
C ASP A 61 14.20 51.60 28.54
N HIS A 62 14.56 50.32 28.78
CA HIS A 62 15.41 49.72 29.84
C HIS A 62 14.83 49.29 31.21
N HIS A 63 14.79 47.97 31.46
CA HIS A 63 15.73 47.25 32.37
C HIS A 63 15.51 45.70 32.41
N ARG A 64 16.38 44.97 31.69
CA ARG A 64 17.18 43.77 32.07
C ARG A 64 16.66 42.79 33.16
N ASN A 65 16.45 41.50 32.83
CA ASN A 65 17.32 40.35 33.23
C ASN A 65 16.86 38.94 32.77
N GLN A 66 17.87 38.12 32.41
CA GLN A 66 18.03 36.67 32.62
C GLN A 66 17.41 35.59 31.69
N ARG A 67 18.30 35.05 30.84
CA ARG A 67 18.75 33.63 30.67
C ARG A 67 17.79 32.53 30.15
N SER A 68 18.35 31.79 29.18
CA SER A 68 18.04 30.40 28.70
C SER A 68 16.88 30.32 27.69
N ALA A 69 16.91 29.65 26.54
CA ALA A 69 17.75 28.63 25.93
C ALA A 69 17.54 28.68 24.38
N PRO A 70 18.37 28.03 23.53
CA PRO A 70 18.35 28.25 22.09
C PRO A 70 17.20 27.53 21.39
N LEU A 71 16.65 28.22 20.38
CA LEU A 71 15.70 27.71 19.39
C LEU A 71 16.39 26.61 18.57
N SER A 72 15.87 25.38 18.64
CA SER A 72 16.24 24.30 17.73
C SER A 72 15.65 24.60 16.35
N ASN A 73 16.54 24.96 15.45
CA ASN A 73 16.31 25.02 14.01
C ASN A 73 16.14 23.57 13.54
N GLU A 74 14.92 23.14 13.26
CA GLU A 74 14.65 21.83 12.65
C GLU A 74 15.14 21.92 11.20
N SER A 75 16.30 21.32 10.94
CA SER A 75 16.86 21.17 9.61
C SER A 75 16.02 20.16 8.83
N GLU A 76 15.37 20.62 7.76
CA GLU A 76 14.91 19.80 6.65
C GLU A 76 16.12 18.98 6.17
N THR A 77 16.14 17.69 6.49
CA THR A 77 17.11 16.75 5.96
C THR A 77 16.51 16.23 4.66
N GLU A 78 16.97 16.78 3.54
CA GLU A 78 16.79 16.17 2.22
C GLU A 78 17.44 14.79 2.30
N SER A 79 16.59 13.77 2.35
CA SER A 79 16.99 12.37 2.34
C SER A 79 17.58 12.08 0.97
N GLU A 80 18.90 11.89 0.94
CA GLU A 80 19.66 11.60 -0.26
C GLU A 80 19.06 10.39 -1.00
N GLU A 81 18.78 10.60 -2.27
CA GLU A 81 18.40 9.55 -3.21
C GLU A 81 19.49 8.47 -3.24
N SER A 82 19.20 7.35 -2.57
CA SER A 82 20.00 6.15 -2.72
C SER A 82 19.75 5.56 -4.10
N ASP A 83 20.71 5.79 -5.01
CA ASP A 83 20.85 5.01 -6.24
C ASP A 83 20.87 3.53 -5.87
N VAL A 84 19.76 2.83 -6.19
CA VAL A 84 19.71 1.37 -6.17
C VAL A 84 20.69 0.90 -7.23
N SER A 85 21.83 0.41 -6.78
CA SER A 85 22.76 -0.35 -7.60
C SER A 85 21.97 -1.54 -8.17
N GLY A 86 21.69 -1.47 -9.47
CA GLY A 86 21.08 -2.56 -10.23
C GLY A 86 21.95 -3.79 -10.12
N SER A 87 21.58 -4.69 -9.22
CA SER A 87 22.07 -6.06 -9.19
C SER A 87 21.37 -6.80 -10.32
N ASP A 88 22.14 -7.20 -11.32
CA ASP A 88 21.68 -8.03 -12.43
C ASP A 88 20.91 -9.26 -11.93
N GLY A 89 19.61 -9.31 -12.26
CA GLY A 89 18.95 -10.52 -12.77
C GLY A 89 18.60 -11.64 -11.80
N GLU A 90 18.06 -11.37 -10.61
CA GLU A 90 17.05 -12.30 -10.08
C GLU A 90 15.72 -11.93 -10.76
N ASP A 91 15.18 -12.85 -11.54
CA ASP A 91 13.87 -12.69 -12.17
C ASP A 91 12.82 -12.53 -11.05
N THR A 92 12.40 -11.30 -10.76
CA THR A 92 11.34 -11.02 -9.78
C THR A 92 10.08 -11.75 -10.19
N SER A 93 9.56 -12.65 -9.34
CA SER A 93 8.32 -13.36 -9.62
C SER A 93 7.13 -12.41 -9.69
N TRP A 94 6.05 -12.80 -10.37
CA TRP A 94 4.83 -12.02 -10.44
C TRP A 94 4.30 -11.68 -9.04
N ILE A 95 4.33 -12.63 -8.10
CA ILE A 95 3.88 -12.44 -6.72
C ILE A 95 4.71 -11.37 -6.01
N SER A 96 6.04 -11.44 -6.12
CA SER A 96 6.91 -10.47 -5.48
C SER A 96 6.78 -9.09 -6.12
N TRP A 97 6.68 -9.03 -7.44
CA TRP A 97 6.38 -7.79 -8.17
C TRP A 97 5.07 -7.18 -7.67
N PHE A 98 3.98 -7.95 -7.65
CA PHE A 98 2.65 -7.50 -7.25
C PHE A 98 2.63 -6.99 -5.81
N CYS A 99 3.24 -7.70 -4.85
CA CYS A 99 3.27 -7.30 -3.45
C CYS A 99 4.11 -6.04 -3.21
N ASN A 100 5.09 -5.75 -4.06
CA ASN A 100 5.93 -4.55 -3.99
C ASN A 100 5.36 -3.34 -4.77
N LEU A 101 4.25 -3.51 -5.49
CA LEU A 101 3.56 -2.38 -6.11
C LEU A 101 3.08 -1.38 -5.06
N ARG A 102 3.18 -0.10 -5.41
CA ARG A 102 2.70 0.99 -4.55
C ARG A 102 1.21 0.85 -4.25
N GLY A 103 0.86 0.74 -2.97
CA GLY A 103 -0.51 0.48 -2.50
C GLY A 103 -0.77 -0.96 -2.07
N ASN A 104 0.10 -1.90 -2.44
CA ASN A 104 -0.04 -3.32 -2.11
C ASN A 104 0.74 -3.73 -0.85
N GLU A 105 1.17 -2.77 -0.03
CA GLU A 105 2.03 -3.05 1.13
C GLU A 105 1.34 -3.89 2.22
N PHE A 106 0.01 -4.08 2.13
CA PHE A 106 -0.75 -4.93 3.04
C PHE A 106 -0.70 -6.42 2.67
N PHE A 107 -0.38 -6.77 1.44
CA PHE A 107 -0.27 -8.16 1.03
C PHE A 107 0.98 -8.81 1.63
N CYS A 108 0.87 -10.09 1.99
CA CYS A 108 2.05 -10.95 2.10
C CYS A 108 2.17 -11.79 0.82
N GLU A 109 3.40 -12.21 0.52
CA GLU A 109 3.65 -13.15 -0.58
C GLU A 109 3.07 -14.52 -0.19
N VAL A 110 2.24 -15.08 -1.08
CA VAL A 110 1.65 -16.42 -0.92
C VAL A 110 2.62 -17.45 -1.50
N ASP A 111 2.90 -18.52 -0.77
CA ASP A 111 3.76 -19.61 -1.23
C ASP A 111 3.22 -20.27 -2.50
N ASP A 112 4.07 -20.50 -3.50
CA ASP A 112 3.69 -21.21 -4.72
C ASP A 112 3.11 -22.60 -4.43
N GLU A 113 3.62 -23.32 -3.43
CA GLU A 113 3.08 -24.64 -3.08
C GLU A 113 1.64 -24.57 -2.54
N TYR A 114 1.24 -23.45 -1.93
CA TYR A 114 -0.15 -23.25 -1.51
C TYR A 114 -1.07 -23.07 -2.71
N ILE A 115 -0.60 -22.33 -3.71
CA ILE A 115 -1.34 -22.03 -4.95
C ILE A 115 -1.44 -23.26 -5.84
N GLN A 116 -0.36 -24.04 -5.96
CA GLN A 116 -0.33 -25.26 -6.78
C GLN A 116 -1.21 -26.40 -6.27
N ASP A 117 -1.67 -26.35 -5.02
CA ASP A 117 -2.64 -27.31 -4.48
C ASP A 117 -4.07 -26.85 -4.79
N ASP A 118 -4.65 -27.47 -5.83
CA ASP A 118 -6.01 -27.22 -6.32
C ASP A 118 -7.09 -27.23 -5.23
N PHE A 119 -6.90 -27.98 -4.14
CA PHE A 119 -7.84 -28.01 -3.04
C PHE A 119 -8.01 -26.63 -2.39
N ASN A 120 -6.92 -25.87 -2.26
CA ASN A 120 -6.92 -24.52 -1.69
C ASN A 120 -7.64 -23.51 -2.60
N LEU A 121 -7.67 -23.77 -3.91
CA LEU A 121 -8.26 -22.91 -4.93
C LEU A 121 -9.71 -23.26 -5.28
N CYS A 122 -10.27 -24.29 -4.62
CA CYS A 122 -11.61 -24.79 -4.91
C CYS A 122 -12.68 -23.67 -4.96
N GLY A 123 -13.46 -23.66 -6.05
CA GLY A 123 -14.55 -22.72 -6.30
C GLY A 123 -14.16 -21.36 -6.90
N LEU A 124 -12.86 -21.03 -7.00
CA LEU A 124 -12.40 -19.73 -7.55
C LEU A 124 -12.55 -19.65 -9.08
N SER A 125 -12.42 -20.77 -9.80
CA SER A 125 -12.58 -20.82 -11.26
C SER A 125 -13.95 -20.36 -11.76
N SER A 126 -14.99 -20.46 -10.92
CA SER A 126 -16.33 -19.95 -11.24
C SER A 126 -16.52 -18.45 -10.99
N GLN A 127 -15.58 -17.83 -10.28
CA GLN A 127 -15.66 -16.43 -9.84
C GLN A 127 -14.73 -15.51 -10.65
N VAL A 128 -13.63 -16.05 -11.17
CA VAL A 128 -12.58 -15.28 -11.86
C VAL A 128 -12.64 -15.57 -13.37
N PRO A 129 -12.74 -14.54 -14.23
CA PRO A 129 -12.65 -14.72 -15.68
C PRO A 129 -11.21 -15.10 -16.09
N TYR A 130 -11.04 -15.82 -17.20
CA TYR A 130 -9.71 -16.24 -17.68
C TYR A 130 -8.87 -16.97 -16.61
N TYR A 131 -9.51 -17.72 -15.71
CA TYR A 131 -8.89 -18.32 -14.53
C TYR A 131 -7.56 -19.04 -14.82
N ASP A 132 -7.52 -19.91 -15.83
CA ASP A 132 -6.30 -20.68 -16.15
C ASP A 132 -5.15 -19.75 -16.57
N TYR A 133 -5.40 -18.78 -17.45
CA TYR A 133 -4.40 -17.79 -17.87
C TYR A 133 -3.96 -16.87 -16.73
N ALA A 134 -4.88 -16.48 -15.85
CA ALA A 134 -4.59 -15.68 -14.67
C ALA A 134 -3.71 -16.45 -13.68
N LEU A 135 -3.96 -17.75 -13.50
CA LEU A 135 -3.18 -18.63 -12.64
C LEU A 135 -1.77 -18.87 -13.20
N ASP A 136 -1.66 -19.14 -14.50
CA ASP A 136 -0.38 -19.27 -15.20
C ASP A 136 0.47 -18.00 -15.05
N LEU A 137 -0.15 -16.81 -15.16
CA LEU A 137 0.51 -15.53 -14.96
C LEU A 137 1.02 -15.35 -13.53
N ILE A 138 0.22 -15.69 -12.52
CA ILE A 138 0.61 -15.58 -11.10
C ILE A 138 1.81 -16.49 -10.78
N LEU A 139 1.85 -17.68 -11.37
CA LEU A 139 2.88 -18.70 -11.13
C LEU A 139 4.08 -18.59 -12.09
N ASP A 140 4.15 -17.53 -12.90
CA ASP A 140 5.19 -17.34 -13.93
C ASP A 140 5.36 -18.56 -14.86
N VAL A 141 4.27 -19.27 -15.15
CA VAL A 141 4.25 -20.42 -16.06
C VAL A 141 4.15 -19.92 -17.49
N GLU A 142 5.06 -20.36 -18.37
CA GLU A 142 4.97 -20.06 -19.80
C GLU A 142 3.62 -20.56 -20.34
N SER A 143 2.80 -19.64 -20.87
CA SER A 143 1.49 -20.00 -21.39
C SER A 143 1.62 -21.11 -22.44
N SER A 144 1.05 -22.28 -22.13
CA SER A 144 1.09 -23.44 -23.04
C SER A 144 0.17 -23.26 -24.26
N HIS A 145 -0.61 -22.18 -24.26
CA HIS A 145 -1.78 -22.03 -25.10
C HIS A 145 -1.49 -21.54 -26.53
N GLY A 146 -0.30 -20.98 -26.82
CA GLY A 146 0.06 -20.56 -28.19
C GLY A 146 -0.88 -19.51 -28.80
N ASP A 147 -1.78 -18.96 -27.99
CA ASP A 147 -2.82 -18.02 -28.39
C ASP A 147 -2.24 -16.60 -28.34
N MET A 148 -2.26 -15.94 -29.50
CA MET A 148 -1.94 -14.51 -29.61
C MET A 148 -3.15 -13.71 -29.11
N PHE A 149 -3.09 -13.21 -27.87
CA PHE A 149 -4.09 -12.28 -27.34
C PHE A 149 -3.96 -10.88 -27.92
N THR A 150 -5.08 -10.18 -28.04
CA THR A 150 -5.07 -8.72 -28.25
C THR A 150 -4.57 -8.01 -26.99
N GLU A 151 -4.15 -6.75 -27.12
CA GLU A 151 -3.74 -5.92 -25.96
C GLU A 151 -4.86 -5.82 -24.92
N GLU A 152 -6.10 -5.58 -25.36
CA GLU A 152 -7.28 -5.53 -24.50
C GLU A 152 -7.54 -6.85 -23.75
N GLN A 153 -7.32 -8.00 -24.40
CA GLN A 153 -7.47 -9.30 -23.74
C GLN A 153 -6.38 -9.52 -22.69
N ASN A 154 -5.14 -9.07 -22.94
CA ASN A 154 -4.06 -9.14 -21.95
C ASN A 154 -4.38 -8.30 -20.72
N GLU A 155 -4.91 -7.07 -20.89
CA GLU A 155 -5.34 -6.23 -19.76
C GLU A 155 -6.43 -6.91 -18.91
N LEU A 156 -7.35 -7.65 -19.54
CA LEU A 156 -8.37 -8.43 -18.83
C LEU A 156 -7.78 -9.60 -18.05
N VAL A 157 -6.75 -10.28 -18.59
CA VAL A 157 -6.04 -11.36 -17.91
C VAL A 157 -5.24 -10.82 -16.71
N GLU A 158 -4.55 -9.69 -16.88
CA GLU A 158 -3.85 -9.02 -15.78
C GLU A 158 -4.82 -8.64 -14.65
N SER A 159 -5.96 -8.02 -14.97
CA SER A 159 -6.98 -7.69 -13.97
C SER A 159 -7.57 -8.93 -13.30
N ALA A 160 -7.71 -10.03 -14.04
CA ALA A 160 -8.14 -11.31 -13.49
C ALA A 160 -7.10 -11.92 -12.54
N ALA A 161 -5.81 -11.81 -12.84
CA ALA A 161 -4.72 -12.25 -11.99
C ALA A 161 -4.68 -11.48 -10.66
N GLU A 162 -4.80 -10.14 -10.69
CA GLU A 162 -4.90 -9.35 -9.47
C GLU A 162 -6.09 -9.78 -8.59
N MET A 163 -7.25 -10.02 -9.21
CA MET A 163 -8.45 -10.48 -8.50
C MET A 163 -8.27 -11.88 -7.94
N LEU A 164 -7.72 -12.80 -8.73
CA LEU A 164 -7.46 -14.18 -8.31
C LEU A 164 -6.48 -14.21 -7.14
N TYR A 165 -5.36 -13.51 -7.24
CA TYR A 165 -4.38 -13.43 -6.17
C TYR A 165 -4.98 -12.85 -4.89
N GLY A 166 -5.81 -11.82 -4.99
CA GLY A 166 -6.55 -11.28 -3.84
C GLY A 166 -7.47 -12.31 -3.16
N LEU A 167 -8.18 -13.12 -3.95
CA LEU A 167 -9.06 -14.19 -3.46
C LEU A 167 -8.30 -15.40 -2.89
N ILE A 168 -7.09 -15.65 -3.37
CA ILE A 168 -6.16 -16.64 -2.80
C ILE A 168 -5.62 -16.11 -1.47
N HIS A 169 -5.19 -14.85 -1.45
CA HIS A 169 -4.57 -14.22 -0.29
C HIS A 169 -5.48 -14.25 0.94
N VAL A 170 -6.78 -13.92 0.79
CA VAL A 170 -7.74 -13.98 1.92
C VAL A 170 -7.87 -15.38 2.53
N ARG A 171 -7.69 -16.44 1.74
CA ARG A 171 -7.66 -17.83 2.25
C ARG A 171 -6.31 -18.13 2.90
N TYR A 172 -5.22 -17.73 2.25
CA TYR A 172 -3.85 -17.98 2.72
C TYR A 172 -3.58 -17.36 4.09
N ILE A 173 -3.99 -16.11 4.33
CA ILE A 173 -3.74 -15.41 5.61
C ILE A 173 -4.47 -16.01 6.82
N LEU A 174 -5.36 -16.98 6.60
CA LEU A 174 -6.02 -17.76 7.66
C LEU A 174 -5.28 -19.08 7.97
N THR A 175 -4.29 -19.45 7.16
CA THR A 175 -3.41 -20.60 7.41
C THR A 175 -2.32 -20.25 8.42
N SER A 176 -1.63 -21.26 8.97
CA SER A 176 -0.52 -21.02 9.90
C SER A 176 0.66 -20.27 9.26
N LYS A 177 0.98 -20.56 7.98
CA LYS A 177 2.06 -19.87 7.26
C LYS A 177 1.68 -18.42 6.96
N GLY A 178 0.49 -18.19 6.41
CA GLY A 178 0.00 -16.83 6.13
C GLY A 178 -0.15 -15.98 7.38
N MET A 179 -0.62 -16.55 8.50
CA MET A 179 -0.65 -15.82 9.78
C MET A 179 0.74 -15.41 10.27
N ALA A 180 1.74 -16.26 10.08
CA ALA A 180 3.12 -15.93 10.46
C ALA A 180 3.70 -14.82 9.56
N ALA A 181 3.46 -14.87 8.25
CA ALA A 181 3.87 -13.81 7.33
C ALA A 181 3.21 -12.46 7.69
N MET A 182 1.91 -12.47 7.97
CA MET A 182 1.19 -11.27 8.40
C MET A 182 1.62 -10.78 9.79
N LEU A 183 2.09 -11.66 10.67
CA LEU A 183 2.63 -11.28 11.98
C LEU A 183 3.92 -10.46 11.84
N GLU A 184 4.81 -10.82 10.92
CA GLU A 184 6.03 -10.05 10.69
C GLU A 184 5.71 -8.64 10.18
N LYS A 185 4.78 -8.53 9.21
CA LYS A 185 4.27 -7.23 8.74
C LYS A 185 3.61 -6.41 9.85
N TYR A 186 2.86 -7.06 10.75
CA TYR A 186 2.24 -6.41 11.91
C TYR A 186 3.28 -5.80 12.86
N LYS A 187 4.38 -6.53 13.14
CA LYS A 187 5.48 -6.04 13.97
C LYS A 187 6.21 -4.87 13.33
N ASN A 188 6.30 -4.85 12.01
CA ASN A 188 6.96 -3.81 11.22
C ASN A 188 6.09 -2.56 10.99
N TYR A 189 4.83 -2.57 11.46
CA TYR A 189 3.86 -1.48 11.28
C TYR A 189 3.42 -1.25 9.83
N ASP A 190 3.58 -2.24 8.94
CA ASP A 190 3.24 -2.15 7.52
C ASP A 190 1.76 -1.81 7.28
N PHE A 191 0.89 -2.31 8.15
CA PHE A 191 -0.55 -2.05 8.11
C PHE A 191 -0.96 -0.68 8.65
N GLY A 192 0.02 0.11 9.11
CA GLY A 192 -0.19 1.40 9.71
C GLY A 192 -0.64 1.35 11.16
N ARG A 193 -1.02 2.53 11.66
CA ARG A 193 -1.28 2.79 13.08
C ARG A 193 -2.64 3.44 13.27
N CYS A 194 -3.25 3.17 14.42
CA CYS A 194 -4.55 3.70 14.76
C CYS A 194 -4.54 5.23 14.75
N PRO A 195 -5.50 5.90 14.08
CA PRO A 195 -5.54 7.35 14.02
C PRO A 195 -6.02 8.01 15.33
N ARG A 196 -6.62 7.25 16.25
CA ARG A 196 -7.06 7.79 17.54
C ARG A 196 -5.88 8.14 18.42
N VAL A 197 -5.83 9.40 18.87
CA VAL A 197 -4.78 9.93 19.77
C VAL A 197 -4.56 9.04 20.99
N TYR A 198 -5.62 8.64 21.70
CA TYR A 198 -5.52 7.81 22.90
C TYR A 198 -5.22 6.32 22.64
N CYS A 199 -5.12 5.91 21.37
CA CYS A 199 -4.54 4.62 21.03
C CYS A 199 -3.01 4.65 21.00
N CYS A 200 -2.39 5.84 21.05
CA CYS A 200 -0.94 6.04 21.08
C CYS A 200 -0.21 5.34 19.91
N GLY A 201 -0.78 5.43 18.71
CA GLY A 201 -0.17 4.84 17.51
C GLY A 201 -0.12 3.30 17.52
N GLN A 202 -1.09 2.64 18.13
CA GLN A 202 -1.26 1.18 18.12
C GLN A 202 -1.18 0.61 16.68
N PRO A 203 -0.32 -0.39 16.41
CA PRO A 203 -0.32 -1.10 15.13
C PRO A 203 -1.66 -1.79 14.86
N CYS A 204 -2.13 -1.65 13.63
CA CYS A 204 -3.43 -2.14 13.16
C CYS A 204 -3.26 -3.38 12.26
N LEU A 205 -4.38 -3.98 11.89
CA LEU A 205 -4.45 -5.12 10.96
C LEU A 205 -5.38 -4.76 9.80
N PRO A 206 -5.13 -5.22 8.56
CA PRO A 206 -6.07 -5.03 7.47
C PRO A 206 -7.37 -5.80 7.72
N VAL A 207 -8.48 -5.30 7.20
CA VAL A 207 -9.80 -5.92 7.33
C VAL A 207 -10.71 -5.51 6.18
N GLY A 208 -11.49 -6.46 5.67
CA GLY A 208 -12.63 -6.22 4.79
C GLY A 208 -13.93 -6.03 5.58
N GLN A 209 -14.83 -5.17 5.11
CA GLN A 209 -16.19 -5.06 5.67
C GLN A 209 -17.16 -6.08 5.04
N SER A 210 -16.74 -6.73 3.97
CA SER A 210 -17.48 -7.73 3.21
C SER A 210 -16.48 -8.70 2.60
N ASP A 211 -16.87 -9.97 2.49
CA ASP A 211 -16.11 -11.00 1.77
C ASP A 211 -16.53 -11.07 0.28
N ILE A 212 -17.45 -10.21 -0.15
CA ILE A 212 -17.89 -10.09 -1.55
C ILE A 212 -17.00 -9.06 -2.27
N PRO A 213 -16.30 -9.44 -3.35
CA PRO A 213 -15.47 -8.52 -4.13
C PRO A 213 -16.25 -7.30 -4.62
N ARG A 214 -15.54 -6.19 -4.75
CA ARG A 214 -15.99 -4.86 -5.19
C ARG A 214 -17.03 -4.21 -4.28
N SER A 215 -17.32 -4.80 -3.11
CA SER A 215 -18.28 -4.25 -2.14
C SER A 215 -17.72 -3.05 -1.38
N SER A 216 -16.45 -3.08 -0.99
CA SER A 216 -15.80 -2.01 -0.23
C SER A 216 -14.29 -2.18 -0.27
N THR A 217 -13.55 -1.08 -0.21
CA THR A 217 -12.10 -1.13 -0.10
C THR A 217 -11.64 -1.55 1.30
N VAL A 218 -10.39 -1.99 1.40
CA VAL A 218 -9.76 -2.39 2.67
C VAL A 218 -9.83 -1.28 3.72
N LYS A 219 -9.96 -1.70 4.97
CA LYS A 219 -9.91 -0.88 6.18
C LYS A 219 -8.80 -1.39 7.08
N ILE A 220 -8.47 -0.63 8.12
CA ILE A 220 -7.56 -1.09 9.18
C ILE A 220 -8.33 -1.22 10.49
N TYR A 221 -8.23 -2.38 11.13
CA TYR A 221 -8.75 -2.68 12.44
C TYR A 221 -7.72 -2.35 13.52
N CYS A 222 -8.10 -1.54 14.50
CA CYS A 222 -7.27 -1.27 15.66
C CYS A 222 -7.62 -2.22 16.82
N PRO A 223 -6.70 -3.08 17.28
CA PRO A 223 -6.97 -4.02 18.37
C PRO A 223 -7.12 -3.34 19.75
N LYS A 224 -6.70 -2.07 19.88
CA LYS A 224 -6.77 -1.34 21.14
C LYS A 224 -8.12 -0.69 21.39
N CYS A 225 -8.64 0.03 20.39
CA CYS A 225 -9.97 0.63 20.51
C CYS A 225 -11.10 -0.23 19.93
N GLU A 226 -10.77 -1.38 19.33
CA GLU A 226 -11.72 -2.36 18.80
C GLU A 226 -12.63 -1.73 17.73
N ASP A 227 -12.03 -1.00 16.78
CA ASP A 227 -12.76 -0.23 15.78
C ASP A 227 -11.98 -0.16 14.46
N ILE A 228 -12.67 0.14 13.35
CA ILE A 228 -12.13 0.15 11.98
C ILE A 228 -11.94 1.57 11.43
N TYR A 229 -10.92 1.77 10.60
CA TYR A 229 -10.57 3.07 10.02
C TYR A 229 -10.16 2.94 8.56
N TYR A 230 -10.18 4.06 7.82
CA TYR A 230 -9.55 4.13 6.51
C TYR A 230 -8.02 4.10 6.64
N PRO A 231 -7.31 3.40 5.73
CA PRO A 231 -5.86 3.54 5.60
C PRO A 231 -5.47 5.00 5.37
N ARG A 232 -4.30 5.42 5.86
CA ARG A 232 -3.81 6.80 5.65
C ARG A 232 -3.35 7.04 4.22
N SER A 233 -2.72 6.03 3.60
CA SER A 233 -2.30 6.09 2.21
C SER A 233 -3.52 5.96 1.29
N LYS A 234 -3.67 6.90 0.35
CA LYS A 234 -4.71 6.81 -0.69
C LYS A 234 -4.53 5.60 -1.60
N TYR A 235 -3.28 5.17 -1.82
CA TYR A 235 -2.97 4.02 -2.68
C TYR A 235 -3.49 2.72 -2.07
N GLN A 236 -3.25 2.51 -0.77
CA GLN A 236 -3.81 1.38 -0.02
C GLN A 236 -5.34 1.42 0.04
N GLY A 237 -5.92 2.62 0.07
CA GLY A 237 -7.37 2.82 0.15
C GLY A 237 -8.16 2.36 -1.08
N ASN A 238 -7.50 2.02 -2.18
CA ASN A 238 -8.12 1.51 -3.41
C ASN A 238 -8.18 -0.02 -3.49
N VAL A 239 -7.42 -0.73 -2.63
CA VAL A 239 -7.39 -2.19 -2.61
C VAL A 239 -8.72 -2.74 -2.10
N ASP A 240 -9.20 -3.83 -2.70
CA ASP A 240 -10.45 -4.48 -2.30
C ASP A 240 -10.33 -5.07 -0.88
N GLY A 241 -11.33 -4.82 -0.04
CA GLY A 241 -11.36 -5.37 1.32
C GLY A 241 -11.59 -6.88 1.34
N ALA A 242 -12.24 -7.44 0.31
CA ALA A 242 -12.50 -8.88 0.22
C ALA A 242 -11.21 -9.71 0.17
N TYR A 243 -10.08 -9.11 -0.26
CA TYR A 243 -8.77 -9.77 -0.32
C TYR A 243 -8.09 -9.96 1.06
N PHE A 244 -8.68 -9.38 2.11
CA PHE A 244 -8.29 -9.57 3.51
C PHE A 244 -9.42 -10.19 4.34
N GLY A 245 -10.66 -10.03 3.89
CA GLY A 245 -11.85 -10.61 4.48
C GLY A 245 -12.22 -10.03 5.83
N THR A 246 -13.39 -10.44 6.31
CA THR A 246 -13.97 -10.00 7.58
C THR A 246 -13.35 -10.71 8.79
N THR A 247 -12.74 -11.87 8.57
CA THR A 247 -12.33 -12.80 9.63
C THR A 247 -10.90 -12.57 10.13
N PHE A 248 -9.98 -12.23 9.23
CA PHE A 248 -8.54 -12.22 9.48
C PHE A 248 -8.11 -11.54 10.79
N PRO A 249 -8.44 -10.26 11.08
CA PRO A 249 -7.90 -9.59 12.26
C PRO A 249 -8.37 -10.23 13.57
N HIS A 250 -9.56 -10.84 13.58
CA HIS A 250 -10.13 -11.48 14.75
C HIS A 250 -9.46 -12.82 15.02
N LEU A 251 -9.31 -13.63 13.98
CA LEU A 251 -8.61 -14.90 14.07
C LEU A 251 -7.14 -14.71 14.42
N PHE A 252 -6.48 -13.72 13.81
CA PHE A 252 -5.10 -13.33 14.13
C PHE A 252 -4.92 -13.06 15.64
N LEU A 253 -5.83 -12.30 16.25
CA LEU A 253 -5.77 -11.98 17.68
C LEU A 253 -6.22 -13.14 18.58
N MET A 254 -6.98 -14.10 18.07
CA MET A 254 -7.24 -15.36 18.77
C MET A 254 -5.98 -16.23 18.81
N THR A 255 -5.28 -16.34 17.69
CA THR A 255 -4.01 -17.09 17.56
C THR A 255 -2.89 -16.44 18.35
N TYR A 256 -2.69 -15.13 18.23
CA TYR A 256 -1.64 -14.37 18.91
C TYR A 256 -2.19 -13.57 20.09
N GLY A 257 -2.90 -14.24 21.01
CA GLY A 257 -3.59 -13.60 22.13
C GLY A 257 -2.70 -12.73 23.04
N HIS A 258 -1.41 -13.03 23.12
CA HIS A 258 -0.43 -12.25 23.88
C HIS A 258 -0.14 -10.85 23.28
N LEU A 259 -0.54 -10.59 22.03
CA LEU A 259 -0.41 -9.29 21.36
C LEU A 259 -1.62 -8.37 21.61
N LYS A 260 -2.69 -8.86 22.24
CA LYS A 260 -3.87 -8.04 22.52
C LYS A 260 -3.51 -6.91 23.49
N PRO A 261 -3.63 -5.64 23.07
CA PRO A 261 -3.29 -4.50 23.92
C PRO A 261 -4.36 -4.26 24.98
N GLN A 262 -3.97 -3.59 26.06
CA GLN A 262 -4.92 -3.06 27.04
C GLN A 262 -5.76 -1.93 26.43
N LYS A 263 -7.04 -1.85 26.81
CA LYS A 263 -7.95 -0.80 26.34
C LYS A 263 -7.42 0.60 26.68
N PRO A 264 -7.74 1.64 25.89
CA PRO A 264 -7.29 3.00 26.16
C PRO A 264 -7.72 3.45 27.57
N ALA A 265 -6.75 3.80 28.40
CA ALA A 265 -7.00 4.29 29.76
C ALA A 265 -7.71 5.65 29.78
N GLN A 266 -7.61 6.41 28.69
CA GLN A 266 -8.17 7.76 28.57
C GLN A 266 -9.08 7.87 27.36
N ARG A 267 -10.07 8.76 27.48
CA ARG A 267 -10.94 9.20 26.39
C ARG A 267 -10.89 10.72 26.31
N TYR A 268 -11.13 11.25 25.11
CA TYR A 268 -11.20 12.69 24.93
C TYR A 268 -12.30 13.28 25.81
N VAL A 269 -11.95 14.32 26.57
CA VAL A 269 -12.88 15.09 27.39
C VAL A 269 -12.98 16.49 26.78
N PRO A 270 -14.07 16.79 26.04
CA PRO A 270 -14.24 18.10 25.44
C PRO A 270 -14.36 19.18 26.53
N ARG A 271 -13.66 20.30 26.31
CA ARG A 271 -13.63 21.43 27.25
C ARG A 271 -13.78 22.76 26.53
N VAL A 272 -14.49 23.69 27.16
CA VAL A 272 -14.61 25.09 26.74
C VAL A 272 -14.19 25.96 27.92
N PHE A 273 -13.19 26.82 27.74
CA PHE A 273 -12.58 27.63 28.81
C PHE A 273 -12.18 26.81 30.06
N GLY A 274 -11.72 25.57 29.86
CA GLY A 274 -11.32 24.65 30.94
C GLY A 274 -12.48 23.83 31.56
N PHE A 275 -13.72 24.23 31.36
CA PHE A 275 -14.90 23.52 31.85
C PHE A 275 -15.28 22.35 30.95
N LYS A 276 -15.63 21.22 31.55
CA LYS A 276 -16.11 20.04 30.79
C LYS A 276 -17.47 20.34 30.18
N ILE A 277 -17.68 19.97 28.92
CA ILE A 277 -18.99 20.07 28.29
C ILE A 277 -19.92 18.98 28.85
N HIS A 278 -21.14 19.34 29.24
CA HIS A 278 -22.17 18.39 29.69
C HIS A 278 -22.67 17.54 28.50
N LYS A 279 -23.07 16.30 28.76
CA LYS A 279 -23.70 15.49 27.70
C LYS A 279 -25.11 16.03 27.44
N PRO A 280 -25.54 16.18 26.18
CA PRO A 280 -26.92 16.52 25.87
C PRO A 280 -27.89 15.46 26.38
#